data_AF-A0A8C7KHP1-F1
#
_entry.id   AF-A0A8C7KHP1-F1
#
_cell.length_a   1.000
_cell.length_b   1.000
_cell.length_c   1.000
_cell.angle_alpha   90.00
_cell.angle_beta   90.00
_cell.angle_gamma   90.00
#
_symmetry.space_group_name_H-M   'P 1'
#
loop_
_entity.id
_entity.type
_entity.pdbx_description
1 polymer ?
#
loop_
_entity_poly.entity_id
_entity_poly.type
_entity_poly.pdbx_seq_one_letter_code
_entity_poly.pdbx_strand_id
1 'polypeptide(L)'
;METNVQSAAEVIPAQTRVTPPQSPVTTETQVPPPQAQEAQHMDPMEEFGRQLEEIISTYGSAASLMEKQCIVLETEEVDEEASREQGDEVTATKDASTDKDTKKLQKALGKEGTLLMQSLNKLHTPQEKLDALLKKYAELLEERRGEQKQLRFMQKKQGHVGKERDQLQYEHSRAILARSKLEGLCRELQRHNKTLKEETLARCCEDEEKRREITTHFQSTLTDIQAQIEQHSNRNNKLCLENANLADKLKHIISQYEQREESLEKIFKHHDLQQKLSDAKLEQAHAQLQEADEKHKREKEYLLREAIDKTKKCYTLKEQELQLKKKLVLYSQKFEEFQTTLSKSNDVYASFKNEMEKMTKKMKKLDKESTVWKTRFESTNKALSEMIEERTLKENEYEMFVVKIDKLERLCRALQDERKILYSKIKAWFVYILVYPKSIQSHGVQ
;
A
#
# COMPACT_ATOMS: atom_id res chain seq x y z
N MET A 1 20.35 -15.35 16.42
CA MET A 1 19.70 -14.12 16.94
C MET A 1 18.24 -14.46 17.12
N GLU A 2 17.90 -14.81 18.36
CA GLU A 2 16.54 -15.11 18.81
C GLU A 2 15.84 -13.80 19.15
N THR A 3 14.69 -13.53 18.53
CA THR A 3 13.71 -12.52 18.97
C THR A 3 12.33 -13.08 18.59
N ASN A 4 11.69 -13.81 19.51
CA ASN A 4 10.63 -13.32 20.39
C ASN A 4 9.42 -12.75 19.62
N VAL A 5 8.49 -13.64 19.26
CA VAL A 5 7.15 -13.28 18.76
C VAL A 5 6.17 -13.41 19.94
N GLN A 6 5.89 -12.29 20.58
CA GLN A 6 4.85 -12.18 21.60
C GLN A 6 3.49 -11.91 20.95
N SER A 7 2.58 -12.85 21.22
CA SER A 7 1.12 -12.73 21.38
C SER A 7 0.48 -11.35 21.21
N ALA A 8 -0.47 -11.28 20.27
CA ALA A 8 -1.62 -10.38 20.36
C ALA A 8 -2.84 -11.13 19.81
N ALA A 9 -3.49 -11.90 20.69
CA ALA A 9 -4.83 -12.41 20.46
C ALA A 9 -5.81 -11.23 20.61
N GLU A 10 -6.29 -10.71 19.48
CA GLU A 10 -7.25 -9.63 19.44
C GLU A 10 -8.63 -10.15 19.85
N VAL A 11 -9.12 -9.58 20.95
CA VAL A 11 -10.41 -9.85 21.57
C VAL A 11 -11.51 -9.37 20.62
N ILE A 12 -12.26 -10.32 20.05
CA ILE A 12 -13.51 -10.04 19.32
C ILE A 12 -14.52 -9.50 20.34
N PRO A 13 -15.03 -8.26 20.21
CA PRO A 13 -16.12 -7.80 21.06
C PRO A 13 -17.41 -8.45 20.57
N ALA A 14 -18.15 -9.03 21.52
CA ALA A 14 -19.44 -9.65 21.32
C ALA A 14 -20.39 -8.72 20.55
N GLN A 15 -20.95 -9.23 19.45
CA GLN A 15 -22.08 -8.65 18.75
C GLN A 15 -23.21 -8.37 19.76
N THR A 16 -23.48 -7.10 19.98
CA THR A 16 -24.62 -6.62 20.74
C THR A 16 -25.87 -6.99 19.95
N ARG A 17 -26.54 -8.05 20.41
CA ARG A 17 -27.86 -8.47 19.92
C ARG A 17 -28.82 -7.30 20.09
N VAL A 18 -29.18 -6.64 19.00
CA VAL A 18 -30.21 -5.61 18.96
C VAL A 18 -31.54 -6.30 19.30
N THR A 19 -31.99 -6.14 20.54
CA THR A 19 -33.35 -6.44 20.95
C THR A 19 -34.31 -5.48 20.24
N PRO A 20 -35.42 -5.96 19.66
CA PRO A 20 -36.44 -5.08 19.10
C PRO A 20 -37.09 -4.26 20.23
N PRO A 21 -37.53 -3.01 19.97
CA PRO A 21 -38.18 -2.21 20.99
C PRO A 21 -39.49 -2.90 21.38
N GLN A 22 -39.64 -3.19 22.67
CA GLN A 22 -40.91 -3.60 23.24
C GLN A 22 -41.93 -2.47 23.03
N SER A 23 -43.05 -2.82 22.41
CA SER A 23 -44.24 -1.97 22.34
C SER A 23 -44.61 -1.47 23.74
N PRO A 24 -45.06 -0.21 23.90
CA PRO A 24 -45.58 0.22 25.19
C PRO A 24 -46.79 -0.63 25.53
N VAL A 25 -46.74 -1.28 26.69
CA VAL A 25 -47.90 -1.86 27.35
C VAL A 25 -48.88 -0.72 27.59
N THR A 26 -49.95 -0.68 26.79
CA THR A 26 -51.14 0.12 27.06
C THR A 26 -51.65 -0.32 28.42
N THR A 27 -51.37 0.49 29.43
CA THR A 27 -51.98 0.35 30.74
C THR A 27 -53.43 0.76 30.55
N GLU A 28 -54.33 -0.21 30.42
CA GLU A 28 -55.77 0.02 30.56
C GLU A 28 -56.03 0.46 32.01
N THR A 29 -55.86 1.75 32.28
CA THR A 29 -56.53 2.38 33.41
C THR A 29 -58.01 2.45 33.03
N GLN A 30 -58.77 1.47 33.51
CA GLN A 30 -60.22 1.56 33.63
C GLN A 30 -60.56 2.85 34.37
N VAL A 31 -60.96 3.87 33.61
CA VAL A 31 -61.69 5.01 34.15
C VAL A 31 -63.08 4.47 34.51
N PRO A 32 -63.53 4.56 35.77
CA PRO A 32 -64.88 4.15 36.11
C PRO A 32 -65.86 5.01 35.30
N PRO A 33 -67.01 4.48 34.85
CA PRO A 33 -68.00 5.28 34.17
C PRO A 33 -68.37 6.47 35.08
N PRO A 34 -68.53 7.69 34.55
CA PRO A 34 -69.06 8.78 35.35
C PRO A 34 -70.42 8.31 35.87
N GLN A 35 -70.54 8.20 37.19
CA GLN A 35 -71.83 8.07 37.84
C GLN A 35 -72.65 9.26 37.37
N ALA A 36 -73.58 8.99 36.46
CA ALA A 36 -74.68 9.89 36.17
C ALA A 36 -75.39 10.07 37.50
N GLN A 37 -75.11 11.18 38.17
CA GLN A 37 -76.05 11.72 39.12
C GLN A 37 -77.30 11.99 38.30
N GLU A 38 -78.26 11.08 38.38
CA GLU A 38 -79.65 11.32 38.06
C GLU A 38 -80.14 12.42 39.01
N ALA A 39 -79.69 13.65 38.76
CA ALA A 39 -80.52 14.79 39.04
C ALA A 39 -81.79 14.52 38.23
N GLN A 40 -82.91 14.39 38.93
CA GLN A 40 -84.25 14.43 38.34
C GLN A 40 -84.41 15.79 37.66
N HIS A 41 -83.78 15.94 36.50
CA HIS A 41 -84.00 17.05 35.61
C HIS A 41 -85.30 16.69 34.90
N MET A 42 -86.41 17.04 35.54
CA MET A 42 -87.70 17.06 34.85
C MET A 42 -87.48 17.82 33.54
N ASP A 43 -87.87 17.21 32.43
CA ASP A 43 -87.76 17.84 31.12
C ASP A 43 -88.51 19.19 31.23
N PRO A 44 -87.86 20.33 30.96
CA PRO A 44 -88.52 21.64 31.01
C PRO A 44 -89.78 21.68 30.14
N MET A 45 -89.85 20.84 29.10
CA MET A 45 -91.04 20.66 28.27
C MET A 45 -92.17 19.90 29.00
N GLU A 46 -91.83 18.94 29.86
CA GLU A 46 -92.77 18.22 30.71
C GLU A 46 -93.32 19.12 31.83
N GLU A 47 -92.47 19.97 32.42
CA GLU A 47 -92.88 20.96 33.43
C GLU A 47 -93.80 22.05 32.82
N PHE A 48 -93.47 22.54 31.63
CA PHE A 48 -94.33 23.45 30.85
C PHE A 48 -95.71 22.82 30.58
N GLY A 49 -95.75 21.55 30.18
CA GLY A 49 -96.99 20.80 29.94
C GLY A 49 -97.88 20.73 31.18
N ARG A 50 -97.29 20.42 32.35
CA ARG A 50 -98.04 20.36 33.62
C ARG A 50 -98.60 21.72 34.03
N GLN A 51 -97.81 22.80 33.92
CA GLN A 51 -98.25 24.15 34.28
C GLN A 51 -99.34 24.67 33.33
N LEU A 52 -99.29 24.31 32.04
CA LEU A 52 -100.35 24.64 31.08
C LEU A 52 -101.67 23.93 31.42
N GLU A 53 -101.60 22.64 31.76
CA GLU A 53 -102.76 21.84 32.20
C GLU A 53 -103.39 22.43 33.48
N GLU A 54 -102.58 22.89 34.43
CA GLU A 54 -103.05 23.53 35.67
C GLU A 54 -103.81 24.85 35.40
N ILE A 55 -103.32 25.66 34.47
CA ILE A 55 -104.00 26.91 34.05
C ILE A 55 -105.33 26.59 33.36
N ILE A 56 -105.34 25.59 32.45
CA ILE A 56 -106.56 25.16 31.75
C ILE A 56 -107.60 24.65 32.76
N SER A 57 -107.19 23.80 33.71
CA SER A 57 -108.06 23.28 34.77
C SER A 57 -108.65 24.39 35.66
N THR A 58 -107.81 25.34 36.09
CA THR A 58 -108.22 26.40 37.04
C THR A 58 -109.06 27.49 36.39
N TYR A 59 -108.78 27.86 35.13
CA TYR A 59 -109.38 29.03 34.48
C TYR A 59 -110.32 28.66 33.30
N GLY A 60 -110.20 27.47 32.71
CA GLY A 60 -111.01 27.03 31.56
C GLY A 60 -112.48 26.73 31.87
N SER A 61 -112.82 26.47 33.13
CA SER A 61 -114.21 26.18 33.55
C SER A 61 -115.16 27.39 33.48
N ALA A 62 -114.65 28.62 33.27
CA ALA A 62 -115.47 29.83 33.18
C ALA A 62 -116.49 29.82 32.02
N ALA A 63 -116.18 29.17 30.89
CA ALA A 63 -117.08 29.12 29.73
C ALA A 63 -118.37 28.32 30.01
N SER A 64 -118.31 27.29 30.86
CA SER A 64 -119.48 26.47 31.24
C SER A 64 -120.45 27.20 32.18
N LEU A 65 -119.99 28.25 32.87
CA LEU A 65 -120.76 29.00 33.85
C LEU A 65 -121.64 30.07 33.18
N MET A 66 -121.14 30.71 32.10
CA MET A 66 -121.92 31.62 31.25
C MET A 66 -123.15 30.94 30.61
N GLU A 67 -122.99 29.70 30.14
CA GLU A 67 -124.07 28.96 29.48
C GLU A 67 -125.24 28.64 30.43
N LYS A 68 -124.96 28.44 31.73
CA LYS A 68 -125.99 28.25 32.76
C LYS A 68 -126.66 29.56 33.19
N GLN A 69 -125.96 30.69 33.10
CA GLN A 69 -126.48 32.00 33.53
C GLN A 69 -127.51 32.56 32.52
N CYS A 70 -127.33 32.34 31.22
CA CYS A 70 -128.32 32.74 30.19
C CYS A 70 -129.68 32.07 30.37
N ILE A 71 -129.72 30.82 30.86
CA ILE A 71 -130.96 30.03 31.04
C ILE A 71 -131.80 30.58 32.20
N VAL A 72 -131.16 31.13 33.24
CA VAL A 72 -131.86 31.68 34.42
C VAL A 72 -132.56 33.01 34.09
N LEU A 73 -131.98 33.81 33.18
CA LEU A 73 -132.59 35.06 32.73
C LEU A 73 -133.88 34.86 31.91
N GLU A 74 -134.04 33.72 31.23
CA GLU A 74 -135.26 33.39 30.47
C GLU A 74 -136.39 32.84 31.33
N THR A 75 -136.14 32.45 32.58
CA THR A 75 -137.11 31.75 33.44
C THR A 75 -137.69 32.58 34.60
N GLU A 76 -137.14 33.77 34.91
CA GLU A 76 -137.63 34.64 36.01
C GLU A 76 -138.75 35.65 35.60
N GLU A 77 -139.27 35.62 34.36
CA GLU A 77 -140.36 36.52 33.90
C GLU A 77 -141.79 36.05 34.28
N VAL A 78 -141.96 34.87 34.90
CA VAL A 78 -143.28 34.32 35.23
C VAL A 78 -143.31 33.75 36.65
N ASP A 79 -143.40 34.61 37.66
CA ASP A 79 -144.07 34.29 38.94
C ASP A 79 -144.02 35.52 39.88
N GLU A 80 -145.19 35.97 40.36
CA GLU A 80 -145.47 36.53 41.70
C GLU A 80 -146.75 37.40 41.71
N GLU A 81 -147.90 36.78 42.01
CA GLU A 81 -149.04 37.43 42.66
C GLU A 81 -149.37 36.71 43.98
N ALA A 82 -148.84 37.21 45.10
CA ALA A 82 -149.35 36.88 46.43
C ALA A 82 -149.20 38.06 47.42
N SER A 83 -150.29 38.80 47.55
CA SER A 83 -150.75 39.62 48.69
C SER A 83 -149.90 39.72 49.96
N ARG A 84 -149.64 40.95 50.43
CA ARG A 84 -150.27 41.53 51.64
C ARG A 84 -149.71 42.92 51.96
N GLU A 85 -150.58 43.93 51.91
CA GLU A 85 -150.39 45.23 52.53
C GLU A 85 -150.55 45.11 54.06
N GLN A 86 -149.67 45.75 54.81
CA GLN A 86 -149.81 46.01 56.26
C GLN A 86 -149.63 47.52 56.43
N GLY A 87 -150.69 48.20 56.87
CA GLY A 87 -150.67 49.60 57.25
C GLY A 87 -150.93 49.72 58.74
N ASP A 88 -150.20 50.62 59.39
CA ASP A 88 -150.51 51.23 60.68
C ASP A 88 -149.73 52.56 60.69
N GLU A 89 -150.40 53.70 60.57
CA GLU A 89 -151.06 54.47 61.65
C GLU A 89 -150.08 55.47 62.28
N VAL A 90 -150.59 56.69 62.50
CA VAL A 90 -150.40 57.54 63.70
C VAL A 90 -150.35 59.03 63.30
N THR A 91 -151.53 59.67 63.42
CA THR A 91 -151.87 60.89 64.19
C THR A 91 -150.84 62.03 64.32
N ALA A 92 -151.16 63.29 64.54
CA ALA A 92 -152.34 64.17 64.52
C ALA A 92 -151.81 65.54 65.00
N THR A 93 -152.49 66.64 64.69
CA THR A 93 -152.75 67.85 65.53
C THR A 93 -153.19 68.99 64.60
N LYS A 94 -154.45 69.43 64.68
CA LYS A 94 -154.97 70.59 65.47
C LYS A 94 -154.45 71.94 64.95
N ASP A 95 -155.21 73.02 64.83
CA ASP A 95 -156.59 73.36 65.18
C ASP A 95 -156.98 74.64 64.42
N ALA A 96 -158.28 74.74 64.11
CA ALA A 96 -159.15 75.92 64.18
C ALA A 96 -158.83 77.29 63.52
N SER A 97 -159.87 77.74 62.80
CA SER A 97 -160.53 79.05 62.90
C SER A 97 -160.38 80.05 61.73
N THR A 98 -161.48 80.06 60.95
CA THR A 98 -162.28 81.22 60.51
C THR A 98 -161.65 82.36 59.70
N ASP A 99 -162.18 82.45 58.48
CA ASP A 99 -162.83 83.65 57.93
C ASP A 99 -161.92 84.82 57.55
N LYS A 100 -161.26 84.67 56.40
CA LYS A 100 -161.15 85.68 55.33
C LYS A 100 -160.33 85.10 54.18
N ASP A 101 -160.68 85.46 52.96
CA ASP A 101 -159.87 85.31 51.73
C ASP A 101 -160.06 84.03 50.89
N THR A 102 -161.18 83.98 50.16
CA THR A 102 -161.45 83.14 48.98
C THR A 102 -160.49 83.36 47.79
N LYS A 103 -159.34 84.04 47.97
CA LYS A 103 -158.40 84.40 46.88
C LYS A 103 -156.99 83.83 46.99
N LYS A 104 -156.58 83.21 48.11
CA LYS A 104 -155.24 82.60 48.27
C LYS A 104 -155.18 81.09 48.03
N LEU A 105 -156.31 80.37 48.16
CA LEU A 105 -156.37 78.91 47.96
C LEU A 105 -156.00 78.47 46.53
N GLN A 106 -156.32 79.28 45.52
CA GLN A 106 -156.04 78.96 44.11
C GLN A 106 -154.54 78.88 43.74
N LYS A 107 -153.63 79.48 44.51
CA LYS A 107 -152.20 79.51 44.15
C LYS A 107 -151.38 78.34 44.74
N ALA A 108 -151.86 77.71 45.81
CA ALA A 108 -151.17 76.59 46.46
C ALA A 108 -151.51 75.22 45.84
N LEU A 109 -152.59 75.13 45.07
CA LEU A 109 -153.12 73.88 44.50
C LEU A 109 -152.44 73.44 43.19
N GLY A 110 -151.46 74.19 42.68
CA GLY A 110 -150.80 73.89 41.40
C GLY A 110 -151.75 73.94 40.19
N LYS A 111 -151.23 73.72 38.98
CA LYS A 111 -152.03 73.75 37.76
C LYS A 111 -153.14 72.68 37.77
N GLU A 112 -152.84 71.49 38.29
CA GLU A 112 -153.80 70.40 38.40
C GLU A 112 -154.87 70.64 39.46
N GLY A 113 -154.53 71.14 40.65
CA GLY A 113 -155.53 71.45 41.65
C GLY A 113 -156.41 72.64 41.27
N THR A 114 -155.92 73.57 40.43
CA THR A 114 -156.75 74.65 39.84
C THR A 114 -157.76 74.09 38.83
N LEU A 115 -157.34 73.14 37.97
CA LEU A 115 -158.21 72.42 37.03
C LEU A 115 -159.26 71.56 37.77
N LEU A 116 -158.87 70.92 38.87
CA LEU A 116 -159.80 70.16 39.72
C LEU A 116 -160.88 71.06 40.31
N MET A 117 -160.49 72.23 40.83
CA MET A 117 -161.42 73.22 41.39
C MET A 117 -162.44 73.74 40.34
N GLN A 118 -161.99 74.02 39.12
CA GLN A 118 -162.88 74.42 38.02
C GLN A 118 -163.85 73.30 37.62
N SER A 119 -163.37 72.05 37.62
CA SER A 119 -164.19 70.86 37.32
C SER A 119 -165.27 70.64 38.38
N LEU A 120 -164.92 70.81 39.66
CA LEU A 120 -165.86 70.72 40.78
C LEU A 120 -166.92 71.84 40.75
N ASN A 121 -166.57 73.06 40.32
CA ASN A 121 -167.54 74.16 40.21
C ASN A 121 -168.61 73.96 39.13
N LYS A 122 -168.39 73.06 38.16
CA LYS A 122 -169.40 72.71 37.14
C LYS A 122 -170.50 71.78 37.67
N LEU A 123 -170.28 71.14 38.82
CA LEU A 123 -171.23 70.23 39.46
C LEU A 123 -172.11 71.02 40.42
N HIS A 124 -173.44 70.89 40.31
CA HIS A 124 -174.39 71.77 41.03
C HIS A 124 -174.86 71.16 42.35
N THR A 125 -174.71 69.85 42.53
CA THR A 125 -175.02 69.20 43.80
C THR A 125 -173.74 68.95 44.62
N PRO A 126 -173.79 69.13 45.96
CA PRO A 126 -172.65 68.83 46.82
C PRO A 126 -172.25 67.34 46.77
N GLN A 127 -173.20 66.46 46.44
CA GLN A 127 -172.95 65.02 46.29
C GLN A 127 -172.05 64.71 45.07
N GLU A 128 -172.33 65.31 43.92
CA GLU A 128 -171.51 65.14 42.71
C GLU A 128 -170.07 65.65 42.91
N LYS A 129 -169.88 66.75 43.65
CA LYS A 129 -168.55 67.28 43.98
C LYS A 129 -167.76 66.30 44.85
N LEU A 130 -168.40 65.66 45.82
CA LEU A 130 -167.77 64.66 46.67
C LEU A 130 -167.37 63.42 45.86
N ASP A 131 -168.25 62.92 44.99
CA ASP A 131 -167.97 61.76 44.13
C ASP A 131 -166.81 62.03 43.16
N ALA A 132 -166.75 63.22 42.56
CA ALA A 132 -165.64 63.62 41.70
C ALA A 132 -164.31 63.70 42.46
N LEU A 133 -164.33 64.18 43.71
CA LEU A 133 -163.14 64.23 44.55
C LEU A 133 -162.70 62.82 44.95
N LEU A 134 -163.63 61.96 45.36
CA LEU A 134 -163.36 60.56 45.70
C LEU A 134 -162.78 59.81 44.51
N LYS A 135 -163.33 60.00 43.30
CA LYS A 135 -162.80 59.42 42.07
C LYS A 135 -161.38 59.89 41.79
N LYS A 136 -161.09 61.19 41.96
CA LYS A 136 -159.74 61.72 41.78
C LYS A 136 -158.74 61.22 42.81
N TYR A 137 -159.15 61.09 44.07
CA TYR A 137 -158.32 60.46 45.10
C TYR A 137 -158.08 58.98 44.78
N ALA A 138 -159.08 58.25 44.28
CA ALA A 138 -158.91 56.86 43.86
C ALA A 138 -157.91 56.74 42.69
N GLU A 139 -158.02 57.60 41.66
CA GLU A 139 -157.07 57.68 40.55
C GLU A 139 -155.64 57.95 41.03
N LEU A 140 -155.44 58.91 41.94
CA LEU A 140 -154.13 59.22 42.55
C LEU A 140 -153.58 58.05 43.39
N LEU A 141 -154.45 57.32 44.07
CA LEU A 141 -154.06 56.15 44.88
C LEU A 141 -153.66 54.98 43.97
N GLU A 142 -154.37 54.79 42.85
CA GLU A 142 -153.99 53.83 41.80
C GLU A 142 -152.68 54.22 41.11
N GLU A 143 -152.47 55.50 40.78
CA GLU A 143 -151.22 56.00 40.19
C GLU A 143 -150.04 55.80 41.16
N ARG A 144 -150.19 56.18 42.44
CA ARG A 144 -149.18 55.92 43.46
C ARG A 144 -148.91 54.42 43.62
N ARG A 145 -149.95 53.56 43.58
CA ARG A 145 -149.78 52.10 43.59
C ARG A 145 -149.04 51.60 42.35
N GLY A 146 -149.30 52.16 41.17
CA GLY A 146 -148.62 51.87 39.91
C GLY A 146 -147.15 52.28 39.94
N GLU A 147 -146.85 53.51 40.35
CA GLU A 147 -145.49 54.00 40.55
C GLU A 147 -144.73 53.19 41.59
N GLN A 148 -145.39 52.78 42.68
CA GLN A 148 -144.75 51.96 43.70
C GLN A 148 -144.44 50.55 43.20
N LYS A 149 -145.28 49.96 42.35
CA LYS A 149 -144.96 48.70 41.64
C LYS A 149 -143.79 48.90 40.70
N GLN A 150 -143.77 49.98 39.91
CA GLN A 150 -142.69 50.31 38.99
C GLN A 150 -141.36 50.55 39.72
N LEU A 151 -141.38 51.23 40.87
CA LEU A 151 -140.21 51.46 41.71
C LEU A 151 -139.65 50.13 42.25
N ARG A 152 -140.51 49.23 42.76
CA ARG A 152 -140.09 47.90 43.21
C ARG A 152 -139.49 47.08 42.06
N PHE A 153 -140.07 47.15 40.86
CA PHE A 153 -139.53 46.49 39.67
C PHE A 153 -138.15 47.04 39.29
N MET A 154 -138.00 48.37 39.22
CA MET A 154 -136.72 49.02 38.93
C MET A 154 -135.66 48.71 39.99
N GLN A 155 -136.04 48.61 41.26
CA GLN A 155 -135.12 48.25 42.35
C GLN A 155 -134.65 46.79 42.25
N LYS A 156 -135.54 45.85 41.90
CA LYS A 156 -135.16 44.46 41.58
C LYS A 156 -134.20 44.40 40.39
N LYS A 157 -134.52 45.13 39.30
CA LYS A 157 -133.67 45.22 38.10
C LYS A 157 -132.29 45.81 38.41
N GLN A 158 -132.23 46.86 39.24
CA GLN A 158 -130.97 47.44 39.69
C GLN A 158 -130.12 46.44 40.49
N GLY A 159 -130.75 45.68 41.39
CA GLY A 159 -130.08 44.61 42.14
C GLY A 159 -129.55 43.50 41.22
N HIS A 160 -130.31 43.12 40.19
CA HIS A 160 -129.89 42.13 39.20
C HIS A 160 -128.69 42.61 38.39
N VAL A 161 -128.76 43.81 37.81
CA VAL A 161 -127.64 44.42 37.04
C VAL A 161 -126.40 44.61 37.91
N GLY A 162 -126.56 44.91 39.21
CA GLY A 162 -125.45 44.97 40.17
C GLY A 162 -124.73 43.63 40.32
N LYS A 163 -125.48 42.52 40.46
CA LYS A 163 -124.91 41.17 40.53
C LYS A 163 -124.23 40.76 39.22
N GLU A 164 -124.83 41.07 38.08
CA GLU A 164 -124.23 40.80 36.76
C GLU A 164 -122.91 41.56 36.58
N ARG A 165 -122.87 42.84 36.97
CA ARG A 165 -121.64 43.65 36.94
C ARG A 165 -120.54 43.01 37.79
N ASP A 166 -120.87 42.62 39.02
CA ASP A 166 -119.88 42.04 39.94
C ASP A 166 -119.39 40.67 39.45
N GLN A 167 -120.28 39.86 38.86
CA GLN A 167 -119.93 38.59 38.21
C GLN A 167 -119.00 38.81 37.02
N LEU A 168 -119.32 39.74 36.12
CA LEU A 168 -118.47 40.09 34.98
C LEU A 168 -117.12 40.66 35.41
N GLN A 169 -117.09 41.45 36.49
CA GLN A 169 -115.84 42.00 37.04
C GLN A 169 -114.96 40.89 37.63
N TYR A 170 -115.56 39.91 38.31
CA TYR A 170 -114.86 38.72 38.79
C TYR A 170 -114.31 37.89 37.65
N GLU A 171 -115.11 37.60 36.62
CA GLU A 171 -114.70 36.87 35.42
C GLU A 171 -113.59 37.60 34.67
N HIS A 172 -113.68 38.92 34.53
CA HIS A 172 -112.65 39.74 33.90
C HIS A 172 -111.32 39.67 34.67
N SER A 173 -111.37 39.82 36.00
CA SER A 173 -110.18 39.71 36.86
C SER A 173 -109.55 38.32 36.75
N ARG A 174 -110.37 37.27 36.76
CA ARG A 174 -109.96 35.88 36.58
C ARG A 174 -109.33 35.63 35.20
N ALA A 175 -109.88 36.22 34.13
CA ALA A 175 -109.34 36.13 32.78
C ALA A 175 -107.97 36.84 32.65
N ILE A 176 -107.79 37.99 33.30
CA ILE A 176 -106.48 38.69 33.33
C ILE A 176 -105.40 37.83 33.98
N LEU A 177 -105.71 37.17 35.11
CA LEU A 177 -104.81 36.26 35.80
C LEU A 177 -104.42 35.06 34.90
N ALA A 178 -105.39 34.45 34.23
CA ALA A 178 -105.14 33.37 33.27
C ALA A 178 -104.23 33.84 32.13
N ARG A 179 -104.51 35.01 31.54
CA ARG A 179 -103.69 35.61 30.49
C ARG A 179 -102.26 35.87 30.96
N SER A 180 -102.07 36.45 32.14
CA SER A 180 -100.74 36.71 32.68
C SER A 180 -99.92 35.43 32.89
N LYS A 181 -100.55 34.34 33.35
CA LYS A 181 -99.90 33.03 33.51
C LYS A 181 -99.53 32.41 32.16
N LEU A 182 -100.43 32.45 31.18
CA LEU A 182 -100.16 31.97 29.82
C LEU A 182 -99.05 32.78 29.13
N GLU A 183 -99.05 34.11 29.29
CA GLU A 183 -97.97 34.96 28.77
C GLU A 183 -96.61 34.63 29.41
N GLY A 184 -96.59 34.30 30.71
CA GLY A 184 -95.41 33.81 31.42
C GLY A 184 -94.87 32.51 30.81
N LEU A 185 -95.74 31.50 30.68
CA LEU A 185 -95.44 30.24 30.02
C LEU A 185 -94.91 30.44 28.59
N CYS A 186 -95.57 31.26 27.77
CA CYS A 186 -95.11 31.54 26.41
C CYS A 186 -93.70 32.13 26.38
N ARG A 187 -93.35 33.03 27.31
CA ARG A 187 -91.99 33.59 27.41
C ARG A 187 -90.97 32.52 27.83
N GLU A 188 -91.33 31.65 28.76
CA GLU A 188 -90.47 30.54 29.21
C GLU A 188 -90.23 29.53 28.09
N LEU A 189 -91.28 29.12 27.37
CA LEU A 189 -91.16 28.26 26.19
C LEU A 189 -90.27 28.90 25.11
N GLN A 190 -90.41 30.20 24.88
CA GLN A 190 -89.59 30.92 23.92
C GLN A 190 -88.12 30.99 24.36
N ARG A 191 -87.85 31.19 25.66
CA ARG A 191 -86.48 31.12 26.21
C ARG A 191 -85.91 29.72 26.08
N HIS A 192 -86.64 28.68 26.47
CA HIS A 192 -86.19 27.30 26.37
C HIS A 192 -85.91 26.91 24.91
N ASN A 193 -86.78 27.27 23.96
CA ASN A 193 -86.52 27.05 22.54
C ASN A 193 -85.27 27.78 22.05
N LYS A 194 -85.01 28.99 22.55
CA LYS A 194 -83.80 29.75 22.21
C LYS A 194 -82.55 29.05 22.77
N THR A 195 -82.56 28.68 24.05
CA THR A 195 -81.47 27.95 24.70
C THR A 195 -81.20 26.62 24.01
N LEU A 196 -82.24 25.83 23.71
CA LEU A 196 -82.10 24.55 23.03
C LEU A 196 -81.47 24.70 21.63
N LYS A 197 -81.85 25.74 20.88
CA LYS A 197 -81.21 26.05 19.59
C LYS A 197 -79.75 26.44 19.76
N GLU A 198 -79.43 27.29 20.73
CA GLU A 198 -78.07 27.70 21.05
C GLU A 198 -77.20 26.51 21.49
N GLU A 199 -77.71 25.64 22.35
CA GLU A 199 -77.02 24.41 22.80
C GLU A 199 -76.85 23.39 21.66
N THR A 200 -77.85 23.22 20.80
CA THR A 200 -77.75 22.33 19.64
C THR A 200 -76.70 22.84 18.66
N LEU A 201 -76.67 24.16 18.41
CA LEU A 201 -75.64 24.79 17.59
C LEU A 201 -74.25 24.67 18.22
N ALA A 202 -74.13 24.96 19.53
CA ALA A 202 -72.87 24.83 20.25
C ALA A 202 -72.33 23.40 20.22
N ARG A 203 -73.19 22.40 20.46
CA ARG A 203 -72.82 20.97 20.35
C ARG A 203 -72.38 20.60 18.94
N CYS A 204 -73.09 21.10 17.92
CA CYS A 204 -72.71 20.87 16.53
C CYS A 204 -71.34 21.48 16.22
N CYS A 205 -71.07 22.70 16.69
CA CYS A 205 -69.77 23.34 16.53
C CYS A 205 -68.66 22.59 17.28
N GLU A 206 -68.91 22.11 18.50
CA GLU A 206 -67.94 21.34 19.28
C GLU A 206 -67.60 20.00 18.61
N ASP A 207 -68.61 19.28 18.09
CA ASP A 207 -68.39 18.03 17.37
C ASP A 207 -67.64 18.26 16.04
N GLU A 208 -67.90 19.38 15.36
CA GLU A 208 -67.15 19.78 14.16
C GLU A 208 -65.70 20.17 14.49
N GLU A 209 -65.46 20.86 15.60
CA GLU A 209 -64.12 21.17 16.12
C GLU A 209 -63.34 19.90 16.44
N LYS A 210 -63.94 18.95 17.18
CA LYS A 210 -63.33 17.64 17.46
C LYS A 210 -62.99 16.88 16.18
N ARG A 211 -63.88 16.88 15.18
CA ARG A 211 -63.59 16.28 13.87
C ARG A 211 -62.40 16.96 13.21
N ARG A 212 -62.33 18.30 13.26
CA ARG A 212 -61.24 19.09 12.68
C ARG A 212 -59.91 18.80 13.39
N GLU A 213 -59.90 18.74 14.72
CA GLU A 213 -58.73 18.41 15.52
C GLU A 213 -58.22 17.00 15.21
N ILE A 214 -59.09 16.00 15.20
CA ILE A 214 -58.73 14.61 14.85
C ILE A 214 -58.14 14.55 13.43
N THR A 215 -58.79 15.22 12.47
CA THR A 215 -58.32 15.26 11.08
C THR A 215 -56.94 15.92 10.97
N THR A 216 -56.75 17.03 11.67
CA THR A 216 -55.48 17.77 11.70
C THR A 216 -54.39 16.94 12.35
N HIS A 217 -54.68 16.26 13.46
CA HIS A 217 -53.74 15.36 14.13
C HIS A 217 -53.31 14.21 13.21
N PHE A 218 -54.26 13.56 12.51
CA PHE A 218 -53.94 12.51 11.56
C PHE A 218 -53.09 13.02 10.40
N GLN A 219 -53.43 14.18 9.83
CA GLN A 219 -52.65 14.79 8.76
C GLN A 219 -51.23 15.13 9.23
N SER A 220 -51.08 15.76 10.40
CA SER A 220 -49.78 16.07 11.00
C SER A 220 -48.94 14.81 11.21
N THR A 221 -49.54 13.77 11.80
CA THR A 221 -48.85 12.48 12.04
C THR A 221 -48.39 11.84 10.73
N LEU A 222 -49.23 11.91 9.69
CA LEU A 222 -48.89 11.38 8.37
C LEU A 222 -47.72 12.17 7.74
N THR A 223 -47.73 13.50 7.85
CA THR A 223 -46.63 14.36 7.42
C THR A 223 -45.34 14.06 8.18
N ASP A 224 -45.41 13.84 9.50
CA ASP A 224 -44.25 13.49 10.31
C ASP A 224 -43.66 12.12 9.92
N ILE A 225 -44.51 11.12 9.65
CA ILE A 225 -44.08 9.81 9.15
C ILE A 225 -43.41 9.96 7.77
N GLN A 226 -44.00 10.75 6.86
CA GLN A 226 -43.40 11.03 5.55
C GLN A 226 -42.03 11.71 5.70
N ALA A 227 -41.91 12.71 6.57
CA ALA A 227 -40.66 13.41 6.84
C ALA A 227 -39.60 12.45 7.41
N GLN A 228 -39.97 11.52 8.31
CA GLN A 228 -39.06 10.50 8.82
C GLN A 228 -38.61 9.53 7.73
N ILE A 229 -39.50 9.10 6.83
CA ILE A 229 -39.16 8.23 5.69
C ILE A 229 -38.17 8.95 4.76
N GLU A 230 -38.43 10.21 4.42
CA GLU A 230 -37.52 11.02 3.60
C GLU A 230 -36.18 11.24 4.30
N GLN A 231 -36.18 11.54 5.60
CA GLN A 231 -34.95 11.69 6.38
C GLN A 231 -34.12 10.40 6.39
N HIS A 232 -34.78 9.25 6.58
CA HIS A 232 -34.12 7.94 6.55
C HIS A 232 -33.59 7.61 5.15
N SER A 233 -34.37 7.86 4.10
CA SER A 233 -33.94 7.72 2.70
C SER A 233 -32.73 8.59 2.39
N ASN A 234 -32.75 9.86 2.80
CA ASN A 234 -31.64 10.79 2.64
C ASN A 234 -30.40 10.35 3.41
N ARG A 235 -30.55 9.85 4.65
CA ARG A 235 -29.44 9.29 5.43
C ARG A 235 -28.86 8.05 4.75
N ASN A 236 -29.70 7.16 4.24
CA ASN A 236 -29.26 5.98 3.51
C ASN A 236 -28.50 6.36 2.23
N ASN A 237 -29.03 7.30 1.44
CA ASN A 237 -28.35 7.82 0.25
C ASN A 237 -26.97 8.43 0.58
N LYS A 238 -26.87 9.19 1.68
CA LYS A 238 -25.58 9.72 2.17
C LYS A 238 -24.60 8.59 2.51
N LEU A 239 -25.04 7.56 3.23
CA LEU A 239 -24.21 6.40 3.56
C LEU A 239 -23.76 5.64 2.30
N CYS A 240 -24.64 5.47 1.31
CA CYS A 240 -24.28 4.87 0.03
C CYS A 240 -23.21 5.70 -0.70
N LEU A 241 -23.34 7.02 -0.70
CA LEU A 241 -22.36 7.93 -1.32
C LEU A 241 -21.02 7.90 -0.57
N GLU A 242 -21.04 7.91 0.75
CA GLU A 242 -19.83 7.78 1.59
C GLU A 242 -19.13 6.43 1.35
N ASN A 243 -19.88 5.33 1.29
CA ASN A 243 -19.34 4.02 0.97
C ASN A 243 -18.73 3.97 -0.44
N ALA A 244 -19.39 4.59 -1.43
CA ALA A 244 -18.84 4.71 -2.78
C ALA A 244 -17.52 5.51 -2.78
N ASN A 245 -17.49 6.66 -2.10
CA ASN A 245 -16.29 7.48 -1.95
C ASN A 245 -15.15 6.73 -1.24
N LEU A 246 -15.46 5.93 -0.22
CA LEU A 246 -14.47 5.10 0.48
C LEU A 246 -13.95 3.99 -0.42
N ALA A 247 -14.81 3.33 -1.20
CA ALA A 247 -14.40 2.34 -2.18
C ALA A 247 -13.48 2.95 -3.26
N ASP A 248 -13.80 4.15 -3.74
CA ASP A 248 -12.95 4.87 -4.71
C ASP A 248 -11.59 5.25 -4.12
N LYS A 249 -11.56 5.70 -2.85
CA LYS A 249 -10.30 5.96 -2.14
C LYS A 249 -9.46 4.69 -1.99
N LEU A 250 -10.07 3.57 -1.61
CA LEU A 250 -9.38 2.28 -1.52
C LEU A 250 -8.83 1.85 -2.88
N LYS A 251 -9.65 1.97 -3.94
CA LYS A 251 -9.24 1.68 -5.32
C LYS A 251 -8.06 2.56 -5.76
N HIS A 252 -8.09 3.84 -5.41
CA HIS A 252 -6.98 4.75 -5.70
C HIS A 252 -5.70 4.36 -4.95
N ILE A 253 -5.80 4.00 -3.67
CA ILE A 253 -4.67 3.53 -2.87
C ILE A 253 -4.09 2.24 -3.47
N ILE A 254 -4.93 1.27 -3.82
CA ILE A 254 -4.50 0.01 -4.46
C ILE A 254 -3.74 0.32 -5.76
N SER A 255 -4.31 1.16 -6.63
CA SER A 255 -3.65 1.55 -7.88
C SER A 255 -2.32 2.26 -7.66
N GLN A 256 -2.19 3.10 -6.62
CA GLN A 256 -0.90 3.68 -6.26
C GLN A 256 0.13 2.63 -5.80
N TYR A 257 -0.29 1.62 -5.05
CA TYR A 257 0.60 0.54 -4.62
C TYR A 257 1.04 -0.33 -5.80
N GLU A 258 0.13 -0.66 -6.72
CA GLU A 258 0.46 -1.37 -7.96
C GLU A 258 1.50 -0.58 -8.78
N GLN A 259 1.32 0.73 -8.94
CA GLN A 259 2.29 1.59 -9.62
C GLN A 259 3.65 1.65 -8.90
N ARG A 260 3.66 1.70 -7.56
CA ARG A 260 4.90 1.65 -6.77
C ARG A 260 5.60 0.30 -6.92
N GLU A 261 4.85 -0.79 -6.90
CA GLU A 261 5.37 -2.15 -7.06
C GLU A 261 5.99 -2.34 -8.46
N GLU A 262 5.32 -1.90 -9.52
CA GLU A 262 5.88 -1.88 -10.88
C GLU A 262 7.16 -1.04 -10.97
N SER A 263 7.20 0.12 -10.32
CA SER A 263 8.40 0.96 -10.27
C SER A 263 9.54 0.26 -9.54
N LEU A 264 9.27 -0.40 -8.42
CA LEU A 264 10.27 -1.18 -7.68
C LEU A 264 10.77 -2.35 -8.51
N GLU A 265 9.89 -3.08 -9.20
CA GLU A 265 10.28 -4.18 -10.08
C GLU A 265 11.21 -3.71 -11.21
N LYS A 266 10.93 -2.53 -11.80
CA LYS A 266 11.84 -1.90 -12.79
C LYS A 266 13.20 -1.56 -12.19
N ILE A 267 13.25 -1.03 -10.96
CA ILE A 267 14.49 -0.73 -10.25
C ILE A 267 15.27 -2.02 -9.96
N PHE A 268 14.60 -3.08 -9.48
CA PHE A 268 15.24 -4.38 -9.26
C PHE A 268 15.82 -4.96 -10.55
N LYS A 269 15.06 -4.94 -11.66
CA LYS A 269 15.56 -5.37 -12.97
C LYS A 269 16.77 -4.56 -13.42
N HIS A 270 16.76 -3.24 -13.20
CA HIS A 270 17.91 -2.39 -13.53
C HIS A 270 19.14 -2.74 -12.68
N HIS A 271 18.97 -2.89 -11.37
CA HIS A 271 20.04 -3.26 -10.44
C HIS A 271 20.62 -4.65 -10.76
N ASP A 272 19.77 -5.64 -11.04
CA ASP A 272 20.21 -6.99 -11.44
C ASP A 272 21.02 -6.99 -12.73
N LEU A 273 20.58 -6.20 -13.73
CA LEU A 273 21.32 -6.05 -14.99
C LEU A 273 22.66 -5.34 -14.76
N GLN A 274 22.69 -4.33 -13.89
CA GLN A 274 23.92 -3.63 -13.52
C GLN A 274 24.89 -4.56 -12.77
N GLN A 275 24.39 -5.37 -11.84
CA GLN A 275 25.17 -6.38 -11.13
C GLN A 275 25.76 -7.40 -12.09
N LYS A 276 24.94 -8.00 -12.96
CA LYS A 276 25.39 -8.95 -14.00
C LYS A 276 26.45 -8.35 -14.92
N LEU A 277 26.31 -7.07 -15.28
CA LEU A 277 27.31 -6.36 -16.10
C LEU A 277 28.63 -6.15 -15.35
N SER A 278 28.56 -5.84 -14.05
CA SER A 278 29.75 -5.74 -13.19
C SER A 278 30.45 -7.08 -13.04
N ASP A 279 29.69 -8.16 -12.78
CA ASP A 279 30.21 -9.51 -12.62
C ASP A 279 30.87 -10.02 -13.91
N ALA A 280 30.23 -9.80 -15.07
CA ALA A 280 30.79 -10.15 -16.36
C ALA A 280 32.09 -9.38 -16.67
N LYS A 281 32.18 -8.10 -16.31
CA LYS A 281 33.43 -7.31 -16.45
C LYS A 281 34.53 -7.82 -15.54
N LEU A 282 34.20 -8.20 -14.32
CA LEU A 282 35.13 -8.77 -13.35
C LEU A 282 35.65 -10.12 -13.85
N GLU A 283 34.76 -10.99 -14.35
CA GLU A 283 35.12 -12.30 -14.91
C GLU A 283 35.98 -12.15 -16.17
N GLN A 284 35.66 -11.19 -17.05
CA GLN A 284 36.49 -10.84 -18.19
C GLN A 284 37.90 -10.40 -17.78
N ALA A 285 38.02 -9.54 -16.76
CA ALA A 285 39.32 -9.07 -16.26
C ALA A 285 40.13 -10.22 -15.65
N HIS A 286 39.49 -11.11 -14.88
CA HIS A 286 40.15 -12.31 -14.36
C HIS A 286 40.63 -13.24 -15.47
N ALA A 287 39.83 -13.48 -16.51
CA ALA A 287 40.23 -14.30 -17.64
C ALA A 287 41.43 -13.71 -18.39
N GLN A 288 41.45 -12.39 -18.60
CA GLN A 288 42.60 -11.70 -19.22
C GLN A 288 43.87 -11.78 -18.36
N LEU A 289 43.74 -11.62 -17.04
CA LEU A 289 44.85 -11.77 -16.10
C LEU A 289 45.41 -13.20 -16.16
N GLN A 290 44.53 -14.21 -16.11
CA GLN A 290 44.93 -15.61 -16.19
C GLN A 290 45.62 -15.93 -17.52
N GLU A 291 45.09 -15.43 -18.64
CA GLU A 291 45.72 -15.62 -19.96
C GLU A 291 47.12 -14.98 -20.00
N ALA A 292 47.28 -13.78 -19.43
CA ALA A 292 48.57 -13.11 -19.33
C ALA A 292 49.56 -13.87 -18.44
N ASP A 293 49.11 -14.36 -17.29
CA ASP A 293 49.93 -15.18 -16.37
C ASP A 293 50.37 -16.49 -17.04
N GLU A 294 49.47 -17.15 -17.76
CA GLU A 294 49.81 -18.37 -18.52
C GLU A 294 50.78 -18.07 -19.67
N LYS A 295 50.62 -16.96 -20.39
CA LYS A 295 51.56 -16.53 -21.44
C LYS A 295 52.94 -16.25 -20.85
N HIS A 296 53.00 -15.48 -19.77
CA HIS A 296 54.24 -15.18 -19.06
C HIS A 296 54.90 -16.46 -18.53
N LYS A 297 54.13 -17.40 -17.98
CA LYS A 297 54.65 -18.70 -17.53
C LYS A 297 55.23 -19.51 -18.69
N ARG A 298 54.53 -19.59 -19.84
CA ARG A 298 55.04 -20.26 -21.06
C ARG A 298 56.33 -19.61 -21.57
N GLU A 299 56.40 -18.29 -21.60
CA GLU A 299 57.59 -17.55 -22.02
C GLU A 299 58.77 -17.77 -21.08
N LYS A 300 58.53 -17.69 -19.76
CA LYS A 300 59.54 -18.00 -18.73
C LYS A 300 60.08 -19.42 -18.87
N GLU A 301 59.21 -20.41 -19.06
CA GLU A 301 59.61 -21.80 -19.29
C GLU A 301 60.41 -21.98 -20.58
N TYR A 302 60.01 -21.29 -21.66
CA TYR A 302 60.72 -21.29 -22.92
C TYR A 302 62.15 -20.73 -22.79
N LEU A 303 62.28 -19.52 -22.20
CA LEU A 303 63.59 -18.88 -21.98
C LEU A 303 64.48 -19.71 -21.07
N LEU A 304 63.92 -20.34 -20.03
CA LEU A 304 64.67 -21.22 -19.15
C LEU A 304 65.22 -22.45 -19.91
N ARG A 305 64.40 -23.09 -20.77
CA ARG A 305 64.85 -24.20 -21.62
C ARG A 305 65.95 -23.76 -22.57
N GLU A 306 65.77 -22.62 -23.23
CA GLU A 306 66.77 -22.08 -24.17
C GLU A 306 68.10 -21.78 -23.46
N ALA A 307 68.06 -21.19 -22.27
CA ALA A 307 69.24 -20.94 -21.44
C ALA A 307 69.94 -22.24 -21.05
N ILE A 308 69.19 -23.29 -20.66
CA ILE A 308 69.73 -24.61 -20.35
C ILE A 308 70.42 -25.22 -21.57
N ASP A 309 69.79 -25.16 -22.75
CA ASP A 309 70.34 -25.75 -23.98
C ASP A 309 71.59 -25.02 -24.47
N LYS A 310 71.58 -23.67 -24.44
CA LYS A 310 72.77 -22.86 -24.71
C LYS A 310 73.91 -23.17 -23.74
N THR A 311 73.60 -23.33 -22.45
CA THR A 311 74.58 -23.69 -21.42
C THR A 311 75.18 -25.07 -21.70
N LYS A 312 74.35 -26.09 -21.98
CA LYS A 312 74.80 -27.44 -22.35
C LYS A 312 75.72 -27.42 -23.58
N LYS A 313 75.37 -26.63 -24.61
CA LYS A 313 76.18 -26.46 -25.82
C LYS A 313 77.53 -25.82 -25.50
N CYS A 314 77.56 -24.82 -24.63
CA CYS A 314 78.79 -24.20 -24.17
C CYS A 314 79.69 -25.19 -23.42
N TYR A 315 79.13 -26.01 -22.52
CA TYR A 315 79.89 -27.06 -21.81
C TYR A 315 80.47 -28.11 -22.78
N THR A 316 79.69 -28.55 -23.76
CA THR A 316 80.18 -29.52 -24.77
C THR A 316 81.30 -28.92 -25.62
N LEU A 317 81.18 -27.67 -26.06
CA LEU A 317 82.25 -26.97 -26.79
C LEU A 317 83.50 -26.78 -25.93
N LYS A 318 83.36 -26.44 -24.63
CA LYS A 318 84.50 -26.36 -23.70
C LYS A 318 85.21 -27.70 -23.54
N GLU A 319 84.48 -28.80 -23.43
CA GLU A 319 85.08 -30.14 -23.35
C GLU A 319 85.83 -30.49 -24.65
N GLN A 320 85.25 -30.20 -25.81
CA GLN A 320 85.92 -30.38 -27.10
C GLN A 320 87.19 -29.51 -27.21
N GLU A 321 87.12 -28.25 -26.79
CA GLU A 321 88.24 -27.32 -26.77
C GLU A 321 89.37 -27.82 -25.85
N LEU A 322 89.03 -28.34 -24.67
CA LEU A 322 89.97 -28.98 -23.75
C LEU A 322 90.61 -30.23 -24.37
N GLN A 323 89.84 -31.07 -25.07
CA GLN A 323 90.35 -32.24 -25.76
C GLN A 323 91.31 -31.88 -26.91
N LEU A 324 90.99 -30.84 -27.68
CA LEU A 324 91.88 -30.33 -28.73
C LEU A 324 93.16 -29.74 -28.15
N LYS A 325 93.08 -28.98 -27.04
CA LYS A 325 94.25 -28.49 -26.30
C LYS A 325 95.13 -29.65 -25.82
N LYS A 326 94.55 -30.70 -25.24
CA LYS A 326 95.29 -31.92 -24.85
C LYS A 326 96.00 -32.56 -26.05
N LYS A 327 95.34 -32.69 -27.20
CA LYS A 327 95.94 -33.18 -28.44
C LYS A 327 97.09 -32.28 -28.92
N LEU A 328 96.92 -30.96 -28.86
CA LEU A 328 97.93 -29.98 -29.25
C LEU A 328 99.19 -30.12 -28.38
N VAL A 329 99.02 -30.20 -27.05
CA VAL A 329 100.14 -30.42 -26.10
C VAL A 329 100.86 -31.73 -26.41
N LEU A 330 100.13 -32.82 -26.64
CA LEU A 330 100.70 -34.11 -26.99
C LEU A 330 101.50 -34.05 -28.31
N TYR A 331 100.98 -33.37 -29.34
CA TYR A 331 101.72 -33.17 -30.58
C TYR A 331 102.94 -32.26 -30.41
N SER A 332 102.86 -31.22 -29.57
CA SER A 332 104.00 -30.37 -29.22
C SER A 332 105.11 -31.18 -28.56
N GLN A 333 104.76 -32.04 -27.58
CA GLN A 333 105.71 -32.94 -26.92
C GLN A 333 106.34 -33.91 -27.91
N LYS A 334 105.55 -34.54 -28.79
CA LYS A 334 106.08 -35.40 -29.86
C LYS A 334 107.03 -34.64 -30.78
N PHE A 335 106.71 -33.39 -31.13
CA PHE A 335 107.56 -32.58 -31.97
C PHE A 335 108.89 -32.23 -31.28
N GLU A 336 108.85 -31.89 -29.99
CA GLU A 336 110.05 -31.70 -29.16
C GLU A 336 110.89 -32.98 -29.06
N GLU A 337 110.25 -34.15 -28.90
CA GLU A 337 110.92 -35.46 -28.94
C GLU A 337 111.58 -35.72 -30.30
N PHE A 338 110.88 -35.45 -31.40
CA PHE A 338 111.42 -35.55 -32.76
C PHE A 338 112.59 -34.59 -32.95
N GLN A 339 112.47 -33.35 -32.51
CA GLN A 339 113.53 -32.35 -32.61
C GLN A 339 114.75 -32.74 -31.76
N THR A 340 114.53 -33.25 -30.55
CA THR A 340 115.58 -33.80 -29.67
C THR A 340 116.27 -35.00 -30.33
N THR A 341 115.50 -35.91 -30.92
CA THR A 341 116.03 -37.09 -31.62
C THR A 341 116.81 -36.68 -32.87
N LEU A 342 116.30 -35.71 -33.63
CA LEU A 342 116.95 -35.15 -34.81
C LEU A 342 118.27 -34.47 -34.43
N SER A 343 118.29 -33.68 -33.35
CA SER A 343 119.52 -33.06 -32.83
C SER A 343 120.54 -34.12 -32.45
N LYS A 344 120.15 -35.14 -31.66
CA LYS A 344 121.03 -36.28 -31.31
C LYS A 344 121.53 -37.01 -32.55
N SER A 345 120.67 -37.23 -33.54
CA SER A 345 121.07 -37.87 -34.80
C SER A 345 122.05 -37.02 -35.59
N ASN A 346 121.90 -35.68 -35.58
CA ASN A 346 122.82 -34.76 -36.23
C ASN A 346 124.18 -34.75 -35.50
N ASP A 347 124.20 -34.83 -34.17
CA ASP A 347 125.43 -34.97 -33.38
C ASP A 347 126.16 -36.29 -33.69
N VAL A 348 125.43 -37.40 -33.79
CA VAL A 348 125.97 -38.71 -34.19
C VAL A 348 126.48 -38.68 -35.64
N TYR A 349 125.79 -37.98 -36.55
CA TYR A 349 126.26 -37.82 -37.92
C TYR A 349 127.56 -36.99 -37.96
N ALA A 350 127.65 -35.93 -37.16
CA ALA A 350 128.87 -35.12 -37.04
C ALA A 350 130.05 -35.91 -36.45
N SER A 351 129.80 -36.76 -35.44
CA SER A 351 130.85 -37.63 -34.88
C SER A 351 131.32 -38.68 -35.89
N PHE A 352 130.39 -39.35 -36.60
CA PHE A 352 130.73 -40.29 -37.67
C PHE A 352 131.51 -39.63 -38.79
N LYS A 353 131.13 -38.42 -39.22
CA LYS A 353 131.88 -37.65 -40.22
C LYS A 353 133.31 -37.37 -39.76
N ASN A 354 133.47 -36.95 -38.50
CA ASN A 354 134.80 -36.74 -37.90
C ASN A 354 135.62 -38.04 -37.82
N GLU A 355 135.01 -39.16 -37.48
CA GLU A 355 135.67 -40.47 -37.47
C GLU A 355 136.05 -40.93 -38.88
N MET A 356 135.18 -40.75 -39.87
CA MET A 356 135.49 -41.00 -41.28
C MET A 356 136.68 -40.17 -41.75
N GLU A 357 136.74 -38.87 -41.43
CA GLU A 357 137.89 -38.03 -41.78
C GLU A 357 139.18 -38.49 -41.10
N LYS A 358 139.12 -38.91 -39.82
CA LYS A 358 140.27 -39.51 -39.12
C LYS A 358 140.69 -40.80 -39.78
N MET A 359 139.75 -41.65 -40.18
CA MET A 359 140.00 -42.92 -40.87
C MET A 359 140.62 -42.68 -42.25
N THR A 360 140.10 -41.74 -43.04
CA THR A 360 140.69 -41.33 -44.33
C THR A 360 142.10 -40.76 -44.16
N LYS A 361 142.37 -39.97 -43.12
CA LYS A 361 143.72 -39.47 -42.80
C LYS A 361 144.68 -40.62 -42.45
N LYS A 362 144.25 -41.58 -41.63
CA LYS A 362 145.03 -42.79 -41.33
C LYS A 362 145.30 -43.63 -42.58
N MET A 363 144.29 -43.83 -43.43
CA MET A 363 144.41 -44.55 -44.69
C MET A 363 145.44 -43.90 -45.62
N LYS A 364 145.37 -42.57 -45.82
CA LYS A 364 146.39 -41.82 -46.58
C LYS A 364 147.80 -41.93 -46.00
N LYS A 365 147.93 -42.04 -44.67
CA LYS A 365 149.24 -42.22 -44.01
C LYS A 365 149.79 -43.62 -44.30
N LEU A 366 148.96 -44.66 -44.17
CA LEU A 366 149.34 -46.04 -44.48
C LEU A 366 149.70 -46.22 -45.96
N ASP A 367 149.00 -45.57 -46.89
CA ASP A 367 149.35 -45.61 -48.32
C ASP A 367 150.73 -44.98 -48.59
N LYS A 368 151.05 -43.87 -47.91
CA LYS A 368 152.39 -43.24 -47.98
C LYS A 368 153.47 -44.14 -47.40
N GLU A 369 153.20 -44.78 -46.26
CA GLU A 369 154.13 -45.73 -45.66
C GLU A 369 154.33 -46.97 -46.56
N SER A 370 153.27 -47.49 -47.17
CA SER A 370 153.31 -48.61 -48.12
C SER A 370 154.13 -48.30 -49.37
N THR A 371 153.94 -47.13 -49.98
CA THR A 371 154.74 -46.68 -51.12
C THR A 371 156.22 -46.52 -50.77
N VAL A 372 156.55 -45.94 -49.61
CA VAL A 372 157.94 -45.84 -49.13
C VAL A 372 158.57 -47.23 -48.94
N TRP A 373 157.87 -48.18 -48.34
CA TRP A 373 158.35 -49.55 -48.18
C TRP A 373 158.57 -50.24 -49.53
N LYS A 374 157.68 -50.01 -50.49
CA LYS A 374 157.81 -50.52 -51.87
C LYS A 374 159.06 -49.96 -52.55
N THR A 375 159.30 -48.65 -52.50
CA THR A 375 160.48 -48.02 -53.11
C THR A 375 161.79 -48.48 -52.45
N ARG A 376 161.80 -48.66 -51.12
CA ARG A 376 162.97 -49.23 -50.42
C ARG A 376 163.27 -50.65 -50.88
N PHE A 377 162.26 -51.49 -51.00
CA PHE A 377 162.41 -52.87 -51.46
C PHE A 377 162.96 -52.95 -52.89
N GLU A 378 162.44 -52.14 -53.81
CA GLU A 378 162.92 -52.05 -55.19
C GLU A 378 164.39 -51.59 -55.27
N SER A 379 164.78 -50.60 -54.45
CA SER A 379 166.15 -50.10 -54.37
C SER A 379 167.15 -51.15 -53.88
N THR A 380 166.80 -51.92 -52.84
CA THR A 380 167.69 -52.98 -52.32
C THR A 380 167.82 -54.14 -53.30
N ASN A 381 166.76 -54.48 -54.02
CA ASN A 381 166.82 -55.52 -55.05
C ASN A 381 167.71 -55.08 -56.23
N LYS A 382 167.64 -53.82 -56.63
CA LYS A 382 168.50 -53.28 -57.69
C LYS A 382 169.99 -53.35 -57.32
N ALA A 383 170.34 -52.92 -56.11
CA ALA A 383 171.72 -53.02 -55.60
C ALA A 383 172.21 -54.47 -55.52
N LEU A 384 171.33 -55.41 -55.15
CA LEU A 384 171.64 -56.83 -55.11
C LEU A 384 171.93 -57.40 -56.51
N SER A 385 171.15 -56.99 -57.52
CA SER A 385 171.40 -57.38 -58.91
C SER A 385 172.76 -56.85 -59.42
N GLU A 386 173.11 -55.59 -59.14
CA GLU A 386 174.40 -55.00 -59.54
C GLU A 386 175.60 -55.73 -58.90
N MET A 387 175.51 -56.13 -57.62
CA MET A 387 176.55 -56.94 -56.95
C MET A 387 176.74 -58.33 -57.58
N ILE A 388 175.66 -58.95 -58.09
CA ILE A 388 175.74 -60.25 -58.76
C ILE A 388 176.47 -60.12 -60.11
N GLU A 389 176.26 -59.02 -60.84
CA GLU A 389 176.95 -58.73 -62.10
C GLU A 389 178.46 -58.48 -61.89
N GLU A 390 178.86 -57.71 -60.88
CA GLU A 390 180.29 -57.48 -60.57
C GLU A 390 181.03 -58.77 -60.20
N ARG A 391 180.37 -59.68 -59.47
CA ARG A 391 180.95 -60.98 -59.09
C ARG A 391 181.29 -61.82 -60.32
N THR A 392 180.36 -61.90 -61.29
CA THR A 392 180.54 -62.72 -62.50
C THR A 392 181.66 -62.20 -63.40
N LEU A 393 181.84 -60.87 -63.48
CA LEU A 393 182.96 -60.25 -64.19
C LEU A 393 184.32 -60.63 -63.58
N LYS A 394 184.43 -60.64 -62.24
CA LYS A 394 185.68 -60.99 -61.53
C LYS A 394 186.05 -62.46 -61.67
N GLU A 395 185.07 -63.36 -61.70
CA GLU A 395 185.28 -64.80 -61.95
C GLU A 395 185.92 -65.04 -63.33
N ASN A 396 185.45 -64.34 -64.38
CA ASN A 396 185.99 -64.44 -65.74
C ASN A 396 187.44 -63.92 -65.85
N GLU A 397 187.78 -62.83 -65.15
CA GLU A 397 189.16 -62.31 -65.10
C GLU A 397 190.12 -63.32 -64.44
N TYR A 398 189.64 -64.00 -63.40
CA TYR A 398 190.42 -64.99 -62.66
C TYR A 398 190.78 -66.22 -63.51
N GLU A 399 189.82 -66.75 -64.27
CA GLU A 399 190.06 -67.86 -65.20
C GLU A 399 191.13 -67.52 -66.24
N MET A 400 191.14 -66.28 -66.72
CA MET A 400 192.12 -65.80 -67.70
C MET A 400 193.55 -65.76 -67.14
N PHE A 401 193.72 -65.46 -65.84
CA PHE A 401 195.01 -65.52 -65.16
C PHE A 401 195.50 -66.96 -64.97
N VAL A 402 194.60 -67.89 -64.64
CA VAL A 402 194.93 -69.32 -64.48
C VAL A 402 195.51 -69.90 -65.76
N VAL A 403 194.90 -69.60 -66.92
CA VAL A 403 195.39 -70.07 -68.23
C VAL A 403 196.79 -69.51 -68.56
N LYS A 404 197.09 -68.26 -68.17
CA LYS A 404 198.41 -67.64 -68.39
C LYS A 404 199.51 -68.29 -67.55
N ILE A 405 199.22 -68.62 -66.29
CA ILE A 405 200.16 -69.27 -65.37
C ILE A 405 200.53 -70.66 -65.88
N ASP A 406 199.53 -71.45 -66.31
CA ASP A 406 199.77 -72.80 -66.83
C ASP A 406 200.66 -72.81 -68.09
N LYS A 407 200.55 -71.76 -68.92
CA LYS A 407 201.39 -71.60 -70.12
C LYS A 407 202.84 -71.23 -69.79
N LEU A 408 203.05 -70.43 -68.75
CA LEU A 408 204.38 -70.05 -68.24
C LEU A 408 205.08 -71.24 -67.54
N GLU A 409 204.33 -72.05 -66.80
CA GLU A 409 204.88 -73.26 -66.16
C GLU A 409 205.40 -74.27 -67.17
N ARG A 410 204.69 -74.47 -68.29
CA ARG A 410 205.13 -75.39 -69.35
C ARG A 410 206.45 -74.95 -70.01
N LEU A 411 206.68 -73.65 -70.15
CA LEU A 411 207.93 -73.11 -70.70
C LEU A 411 209.11 -73.30 -69.75
N CYS A 412 208.90 -73.09 -68.44
CA CYS A 412 209.94 -73.28 -67.41
C CYS A 412 210.39 -74.75 -67.28
N ARG A 413 209.47 -75.72 -67.43
CA ARG A 413 209.83 -77.14 -67.41
C ARG A 413 210.68 -77.54 -68.62
N ALA A 414 210.35 -77.05 -69.81
CA ALA A 414 211.14 -77.33 -71.03
C ALA A 414 212.58 -76.80 -70.93
N LEU A 415 212.76 -75.59 -70.40
CA LEU A 415 214.09 -74.97 -70.23
C LEU A 415 214.95 -75.66 -69.14
N GLN A 416 214.31 -76.22 -68.11
CA GLN A 416 215.02 -76.97 -67.07
C GLN A 416 215.54 -78.33 -67.55
N ASP A 417 214.82 -79.00 -68.45
CA ASP A 417 215.25 -80.30 -68.99
C ASP A 417 216.45 -80.17 -69.94
N GLU A 418 216.52 -79.12 -70.76
CA GLU A 418 217.71 -78.84 -71.59
C GLU A 418 218.97 -78.57 -70.74
N ARG A 419 218.82 -77.85 -69.61
CA ARG A 419 219.92 -77.58 -68.67
C ARG A 419 220.45 -78.86 -68.02
N LYS A 420 219.57 -79.81 -67.70
CA LYS A 420 219.94 -81.12 -67.12
C LYS A 420 220.76 -81.97 -68.09
N ILE A 421 220.39 -81.95 -69.38
CA ILE A 421 221.09 -82.71 -70.42
C ILE A 421 222.51 -82.14 -70.65
N LEU A 422 222.69 -80.82 -70.57
CA LEU A 422 224.01 -80.18 -70.69
C LEU A 422 224.96 -80.51 -69.53
N TYR A 423 224.45 -80.52 -68.29
CA TYR A 423 225.28 -80.82 -67.11
C TYR A 423 225.83 -82.25 -67.10
N SER A 424 225.08 -83.21 -67.63
CA SER A 424 225.51 -84.61 -67.75
C SER A 424 226.67 -84.77 -68.73
N LYS A 425 226.71 -83.97 -69.82
CA LYS A 425 227.80 -84.01 -70.80
C LYS A 425 229.11 -83.39 -70.27
N ILE A 426 229.03 -82.41 -69.37
CA ILE A 426 230.20 -81.75 -68.76
C ILE A 426 230.88 -82.63 -67.72
N LYS A 427 230.12 -83.41 -66.94
CA LYS A 427 230.69 -84.37 -65.99
C LYS A 427 231.50 -85.48 -66.65
N ALA A 428 231.17 -85.85 -67.89
CA ALA A 428 231.90 -86.86 -68.66
C ALA A 428 233.31 -86.41 -69.10
N TRP A 429 233.62 -85.11 -69.08
CA TRP A 429 234.90 -84.57 -69.57
C TRP A 429 235.96 -84.36 -68.48
N PHE A 430 235.58 -84.19 -67.22
CA PHE A 430 236.51 -83.63 -66.23
C PHE A 430 237.43 -84.63 -65.52
N VAL A 431 237.19 -85.94 -65.59
CA VAL A 431 238.02 -86.90 -64.85
C VAL A 431 239.01 -87.66 -65.75
N TYR A 432 238.94 -87.46 -67.07
CA TYR A 432 239.89 -88.08 -68.01
C TYR A 432 241.29 -87.42 -68.02
N ILE A 433 241.54 -86.32 -67.29
CA ILE A 433 242.76 -85.49 -67.47
C ILE A 433 243.77 -85.49 -66.29
N LEU A 434 243.47 -85.99 -65.08
CA LEU A 434 244.42 -85.95 -63.96
C LEU A 434 245.10 -87.32 -63.69
N VAL A 435 246.05 -87.62 -64.56
CA VAL A 435 246.95 -88.79 -64.64
C VAL A 435 248.32 -88.50 -63.97
N TYR A 436 249.05 -89.58 -63.67
CA TYR A 436 250.51 -89.75 -63.43
C TYR A 436 251.47 -88.92 -64.38
N PRO A 437 252.82 -88.88 -64.20
CA PRO A 437 253.62 -87.68 -63.88
C PRO A 437 254.83 -87.38 -64.82
N LYS A 438 255.64 -86.36 -64.45
CA LYS A 438 257.09 -86.06 -64.72
C LYS A 438 257.55 -85.08 -65.83
N SER A 439 258.20 -84.01 -65.33
CA SER A 439 259.50 -83.35 -65.67
C SER A 439 259.82 -82.85 -67.09
N ILE A 440 260.22 -81.55 -67.17
CA ILE A 440 261.52 -81.02 -67.65
C ILE A 440 261.68 -79.55 -67.19
N GLN A 441 262.94 -79.14 -66.98
CA GLN A 441 263.48 -77.92 -66.36
C GLN A 441 263.45 -76.62 -67.21
N SER A 442 263.51 -75.49 -66.48
CA SER A 442 264.33 -74.26 -66.69
C SER A 442 264.07 -73.31 -67.87
N HIS A 443 263.57 -72.09 -67.60
CA HIS A 443 264.34 -70.86 -67.29
C HIS A 443 263.39 -69.65 -67.04
N GLY A 444 263.65 -68.91 -65.94
CA GLY A 444 263.47 -67.46 -65.64
C GLY A 444 262.31 -66.61 -66.20
N VAL A 445 261.84 -65.51 -65.62
CA VAL A 445 262.10 -64.64 -64.44
C VAL A 445 260.87 -63.71 -64.40
N GLN A 446 260.26 -63.30 -63.29
CA GLN A 446 260.30 -63.77 -61.91
C GLN A 446 258.85 -63.90 -61.43
#